data_AF-A0A2J4P6R7-F1
#
_entry.id   AF-A0A2J4P6R7-F1
#
_cell.length_a   1.000
_cell.length_b   1.000
_cell.length_c   1.000
_cell.angle_alpha   90.00
_cell.angle_beta   90.00
_cell.angle_gamma   90.00
#
_symmetry.space_group_name_H-M   'P 1'
#
loop_
_entity.id
_entity.type
_entity.pdbx_description
1 polymer ?
#
loop_
_entity_poly.entity_id
_entity_poly.type
_entity_poly.pdbx_seq_one_letter_code
_entity_poly.pdbx_strand_id
1 'polypeptide(L)'
;PQAHQHLQQLLRLGLPTRKHENWKYTPLDTLLNQTFVAAQPQTLTAARRDELALTVEAWRLVFVDGQFSASLSDDLAASGYEVQVDNERQQLPDAVQPEVFLHLTESLATTVTHIRVRRNQHPDKPLLIMHLTRGLASDEMNTAHYRHHLALESGAQATIIEHYLSLNDERHFTGARLTMTVADNAHLQHIKLAFE
;
A
#
# COMPACT_ATOMS: atom_id res chain seq x y z
N PRO A 1 5.44 6.35 17.08
CA PRO A 1 4.40 6.76 18.05
C PRO A 1 2.99 6.51 17.51
N GLN A 2 2.72 6.92 16.26
CA GLN A 2 1.43 6.74 15.57
C GLN A 2 1.09 5.26 15.32
N ALA A 3 2.04 4.45 14.83
CA ALA A 3 1.83 3.00 14.64
C ALA A 3 1.42 2.29 15.94
N HIS A 4 2.01 2.69 17.08
CA HIS A 4 1.66 2.15 18.40
C HIS A 4 0.26 2.58 18.85
N GLN A 5 -0.18 3.80 18.55
CA GLN A 5 -1.55 4.25 18.83
C GLN A 5 -2.57 3.42 18.03
N HIS A 6 -2.29 3.15 16.75
CA HIS A 6 -3.14 2.28 15.94
C HIS A 6 -3.16 0.84 16.46
N LEU A 7 -2.02 0.30 16.93
CA LEU A 7 -2.00 -1.00 17.59
C LEU A 7 -2.89 -1.01 18.85
N GLN A 8 -2.84 0.02 19.68
CA GLN A 8 -3.69 0.13 20.86
C GLN A 8 -5.18 0.19 20.49
N GLN A 9 -5.55 0.93 19.43
CA GLN A 9 -6.94 0.97 18.94
C GLN A 9 -7.38 -0.38 18.37
N LEU A 10 -6.52 -1.07 17.63
CA LEU A 10 -6.76 -2.43 17.14
C LEU A 10 -7.08 -3.38 18.30
N LEU A 11 -6.23 -3.40 19.34
CA LEU A 11 -6.42 -4.25 20.51
C LEU A 11 -7.70 -3.88 21.30
N ARG A 12 -8.05 -2.58 21.34
CA ARG A 12 -9.25 -2.10 22.03
C ARG A 12 -10.54 -2.46 21.30
N LEU A 13 -10.57 -2.30 19.98
CA LEU A 13 -11.73 -2.64 19.15
C LEU A 13 -11.90 -4.17 19.06
N GLY A 14 -10.78 -4.89 19.07
CA GLY A 14 -10.75 -6.33 18.87
C GLY A 14 -11.08 -6.72 17.43
N LEU A 15 -11.05 -8.02 17.18
CA LEU A 15 -11.38 -8.57 15.87
C LEU A 15 -12.89 -8.67 15.72
N PRO A 16 -13.44 -8.30 14.55
CA PRO A 16 -14.88 -8.31 14.37
C PRO A 16 -15.38 -9.74 14.20
N THR A 17 -16.58 -9.99 14.71
CA THR A 17 -17.32 -11.25 14.52
C THR A 17 -18.49 -11.03 13.57
N ARG A 18 -19.09 -12.12 13.09
CA ARG A 18 -20.32 -12.09 12.25
C ARG A 18 -21.53 -11.40 12.92
N LYS A 19 -21.45 -11.12 14.23
CA LYS A 19 -22.48 -10.37 14.97
C LYS A 19 -22.40 -8.86 14.72
N HIS A 20 -21.27 -8.36 14.24
CA HIS A 20 -21.14 -6.95 13.84
C HIS A 20 -21.77 -6.73 12.47
N GLU A 21 -22.54 -5.65 12.35
CA GLU A 21 -23.35 -5.33 11.16
C GLU A 21 -22.53 -5.34 9.86
N ASN A 22 -21.37 -4.67 9.85
CA ASN A 22 -20.49 -4.58 8.68
C ASN A 22 -19.77 -5.90 8.33
N TRP A 23 -19.83 -6.92 9.20
CA TRP A 23 -19.06 -8.17 9.08
C TRP A 23 -19.94 -9.42 8.95
N LYS A 24 -21.26 -9.23 8.85
CA LYS A 24 -22.22 -10.34 8.73
C LYS A 24 -21.95 -11.23 7.50
N TYR A 25 -21.49 -10.63 6.40
CA TYR A 25 -21.31 -11.27 5.10
C TYR A 25 -19.84 -11.51 4.72
N THR A 26 -18.88 -11.08 5.56
CA THR A 26 -17.44 -11.22 5.31
C THR A 26 -16.83 -12.10 6.39
N PRO A 27 -16.80 -13.44 6.20
CA PRO A 27 -16.29 -14.36 7.20
C PRO A 27 -14.78 -14.18 7.36
N LEU A 28 -14.33 -13.96 8.61
CA LEU A 28 -12.90 -13.81 8.94
C LEU A 28 -12.33 -15.03 9.64
N ASP A 29 -13.15 -16.01 10.03
CA ASP A 29 -12.73 -17.14 10.86
C ASP A 29 -11.55 -17.91 10.23
N THR A 30 -11.55 -18.08 8.91
CA THR A 30 -10.45 -18.74 8.18
C THR A 30 -9.15 -17.96 8.27
N LEU A 31 -9.21 -16.62 8.18
CA LEU A 31 -8.04 -15.74 8.27
C LEU A 31 -7.51 -15.69 9.71
N LEU A 32 -8.40 -15.53 10.70
CA LEU A 32 -8.01 -15.35 12.10
C LEU A 32 -7.44 -16.62 12.75
N ASN A 33 -7.68 -17.79 12.17
CA ASN A 33 -7.11 -19.07 12.62
C ASN A 33 -5.74 -19.39 12.00
N GLN A 34 -5.15 -18.48 11.23
CA GLN A 34 -3.82 -18.67 10.64
C GLN A 34 -2.71 -18.18 11.58
N THR A 35 -1.52 -18.77 11.43
CA THR A 35 -0.28 -18.24 12.01
C THR A 35 0.35 -17.27 11.02
N PHE A 36 0.41 -15.99 11.38
CA PHE A 36 0.99 -14.95 10.52
C PHE A 36 2.48 -14.76 10.77
N VAL A 37 3.22 -14.58 9.69
CA VAL A 37 4.64 -14.19 9.73
C VAL A 37 4.89 -13.02 8.78
N ALA A 38 5.75 -12.09 9.18
CA ALA A 38 6.27 -11.07 8.26
C ALA A 38 7.57 -11.62 7.65
N ALA A 39 7.46 -12.24 6.47
CA ALA A 39 8.62 -12.83 5.82
C ALA A 39 9.63 -11.75 5.40
N GLN A 40 10.91 -12.10 5.39
CA GLN A 40 11.91 -11.23 4.77
C GLN A 40 11.64 -11.13 3.26
N PRO A 41 11.79 -9.95 2.65
CA PRO A 41 11.52 -9.76 1.24
C PRO A 41 12.38 -10.69 0.40
N GLN A 42 11.77 -11.31 -0.60
CA GLN A 42 12.52 -12.05 -1.59
C GLN A 42 13.35 -11.11 -2.46
N THR A 43 14.60 -11.48 -2.74
CA THR A 43 15.33 -10.86 -3.84
C THR A 43 14.67 -11.22 -5.17
N LEU A 44 14.17 -10.21 -5.88
CA LEU A 44 13.58 -10.35 -7.21
C LEU A 44 14.47 -9.71 -8.27
N THR A 45 14.47 -10.30 -9.46
CA THR A 45 15.13 -9.73 -10.63
C THR A 45 14.18 -8.79 -11.37
N ALA A 46 14.75 -7.82 -12.10
CA ALA A 46 13.97 -6.94 -12.97
C ALA A 46 13.16 -7.73 -14.02
N ALA A 47 13.74 -8.81 -14.57
CA ALA A 47 13.05 -9.69 -15.52
C ALA A 47 11.78 -10.32 -14.92
N ARG A 48 11.87 -10.87 -13.69
CA ARG A 48 10.70 -11.48 -13.03
C ARG A 48 9.63 -10.43 -12.68
N ARG A 49 10.05 -9.22 -12.28
CA ARG A 49 9.12 -8.09 -12.10
C ARG A 49 8.39 -7.78 -13.42
N ASP A 50 9.12 -7.69 -14.53
CA ASP A 50 8.55 -7.28 -15.82
C ASP A 50 7.60 -8.32 -16.43
N GLU A 51 7.81 -9.61 -16.17
CA GLU A 51 6.86 -10.68 -16.54
C GLU A 51 5.46 -10.49 -15.93
N LEU A 52 5.40 -9.92 -14.72
CA LEU A 52 4.16 -9.68 -13.98
C LEU A 52 3.63 -8.26 -14.17
N ALA A 53 4.44 -7.35 -14.69
CA ALA A 53 4.11 -5.94 -14.76
C ALA A 53 2.99 -5.67 -15.79
N LEU A 54 2.14 -4.70 -15.46
CA LEU A 54 1.19 -4.14 -16.42
C LEU A 54 1.98 -3.49 -17.56
N THR A 55 1.60 -3.79 -18.81
CA THR A 55 2.14 -3.08 -19.98
C THR A 55 1.53 -1.69 -20.07
N VAL A 56 2.10 -0.74 -19.32
CA VAL A 56 1.69 0.66 -19.30
C VAL A 56 2.93 1.55 -19.29
N GLU A 57 2.88 2.67 -20.02
CA GLU A 57 3.91 3.69 -19.93
C GLU A 57 3.68 4.54 -18.67
N ALA A 58 4.44 4.24 -17.60
CA ALA A 58 4.31 4.85 -16.29
C ALA A 58 5.68 5.02 -15.63
N TRP A 59 5.75 5.91 -14.64
CA TRP A 59 6.81 5.90 -13.64
C TRP A 59 6.48 4.85 -12.58
N ARG A 60 7.43 3.96 -12.25
CA ARG A 60 7.14 2.79 -11.41
C ARG A 60 7.89 2.80 -10.07
N LEU A 61 7.14 2.64 -8.99
CA LEU A 61 7.65 2.28 -7.66
C LEU A 61 7.29 0.83 -7.37
N VAL A 62 8.25 0.04 -6.89
CA VAL A 62 8.07 -1.39 -6.62
C VAL A 62 8.24 -1.68 -5.15
N PHE A 63 7.29 -2.44 -4.59
CA PHE A 63 7.30 -2.93 -3.23
C PHE A 63 7.19 -4.45 -3.24
N VAL A 64 8.03 -5.12 -2.45
CA VAL A 64 8.08 -6.58 -2.34
C VAL A 64 7.92 -6.96 -0.88
N ASP A 65 6.94 -7.78 -0.55
CA ASP A 65 6.65 -8.24 0.82
C ASP A 65 6.64 -7.09 1.85
N GLY A 66 5.90 -6.02 1.54
CA GLY A 66 5.76 -4.85 2.42
C GLY A 66 6.91 -3.85 2.37
N GLN A 67 8.00 -4.11 1.63
CA GLN A 67 9.20 -3.26 1.62
C GLN A 67 9.46 -2.63 0.26
N PHE A 68 9.92 -1.37 0.26
CA PHE A 68 10.31 -0.65 -0.95
C PHE A 68 11.60 -1.21 -1.56
N SER A 69 11.60 -1.41 -2.89
CA SER A 69 12.76 -1.89 -3.63
C SER A 69 13.26 -0.82 -4.61
N ALA A 70 14.31 -0.09 -4.21
CA ALA A 70 14.92 0.94 -5.06
C ALA A 70 15.52 0.36 -6.35
N SER A 71 16.11 -0.84 -6.30
CA SER A 71 16.71 -1.49 -7.47
C SER A 71 15.70 -1.96 -8.52
N LEU A 72 14.43 -2.09 -8.14
CA LEU A 72 13.33 -2.47 -9.03
C LEU A 72 12.44 -1.29 -9.43
N SER A 73 12.68 -0.11 -8.85
CA SER A 73 11.91 1.11 -9.12
C SER A 73 12.63 2.00 -10.13
N ASP A 74 11.87 2.88 -10.78
CA ASP A 74 12.43 3.87 -11.69
C ASP A 74 13.04 5.06 -10.92
N ASP A 75 13.99 5.75 -11.53
CA ASP A 75 14.45 7.05 -11.05
C ASP A 75 13.39 8.12 -11.35
N LEU A 76 12.90 8.78 -10.30
CA LEU A 76 11.80 9.75 -10.36
C LEU A 76 12.25 11.20 -10.43
N ALA A 77 13.56 11.50 -10.50
CA ALA A 77 14.07 12.87 -10.45
C ALA A 77 13.46 13.81 -11.49
N ALA A 78 13.12 13.30 -12.68
CA ALA A 78 12.50 14.06 -13.78
C ALA A 78 11.00 13.74 -13.96
N SER A 79 10.36 13.06 -13.00
CA SER A 79 9.01 12.53 -13.17
C SER A 79 7.89 13.54 -12.87
N GLY A 80 8.18 14.59 -12.12
CA GLY A 80 7.18 15.49 -11.54
C GLY A 80 6.55 14.98 -10.23
N TYR A 81 6.88 13.76 -9.80
CA TYR A 81 6.54 13.21 -8.49
C TYR A 81 7.74 13.35 -7.55
N GLU A 82 7.53 14.03 -6.42
CA GLU A 82 8.48 13.98 -5.30
C GLU A 82 8.13 12.78 -4.42
N VAL A 83 9.07 11.86 -4.25
CA VAL A 83 8.85 10.63 -3.49
C VAL A 83 9.90 10.47 -2.39
N GLN A 84 9.42 10.22 -1.18
CA GLN A 84 10.23 9.89 -0.02
C GLN A 84 9.65 8.64 0.66
N VAL A 85 10.52 7.70 1.03
CA VAL A 85 10.13 6.47 1.73
C VAL A 85 10.87 6.40 3.05
N ASP A 86 10.15 6.58 4.14
CA ASP A 86 10.68 6.54 5.51
C ASP A 86 9.60 6.04 6.48
N ASN A 87 9.70 6.35 7.78
CA ASN A 87 8.67 6.02 8.77
C ASN A 87 8.17 7.26 9.53
N GLU A 88 8.26 8.43 8.91
CA GLU A 88 7.73 9.69 9.44
C GLU A 88 6.22 9.76 9.25
N ARG A 89 5.48 9.98 10.34
CA ARG A 89 4.00 9.90 10.33
C ARG A 89 3.30 11.13 10.88
N GLN A 90 4.06 12.20 11.13
CA GLN A 90 3.54 13.40 11.81
C GLN A 90 2.59 14.22 10.94
N GLN A 91 2.74 14.17 9.61
CA GLN A 91 1.93 14.94 8.66
C GLN A 91 0.82 14.13 7.99
N LEU A 92 0.57 12.90 8.45
CA LEU A 92 -0.48 12.07 7.88
C LEU A 92 -1.85 12.51 8.40
N PRO A 93 -2.88 12.58 7.53
CA PRO A 93 -4.22 12.96 7.97
C PRO A 93 -4.84 11.87 8.85
N ASP A 94 -5.73 12.30 9.74
CA ASP A 94 -6.55 11.39 10.53
C ASP A 94 -7.43 10.52 9.62
N ALA A 95 -7.80 9.34 10.14
CA ALA A 95 -8.71 8.46 9.43
C ALA A 95 -10.12 9.09 9.37
N VAL A 96 -10.66 9.24 8.16
CA VAL A 96 -12.05 9.69 7.94
C VAL A 96 -13.03 8.72 8.60
N GLN A 97 -12.79 7.41 8.43
CA GLN A 97 -13.56 6.34 9.07
C GLN A 97 -12.59 5.31 9.68
N PRO A 98 -12.37 5.34 11.00
CA PRO A 98 -11.56 4.35 11.69
C PRO A 98 -12.20 2.95 11.65
N GLU A 99 -11.40 1.93 11.35
CA GLU A 99 -11.82 0.52 11.41
C GLU A 99 -10.62 -0.41 11.68
N VAL A 100 -10.91 -1.68 11.95
CA VAL A 100 -9.94 -2.64 12.48
C VAL A 100 -8.76 -2.92 11.54
N PHE A 101 -8.99 -3.11 10.24
CA PHE A 101 -7.95 -3.44 9.26
C PHE A 101 -7.11 -2.23 8.85
N LEU A 102 -7.67 -1.02 8.97
CA LEU A 102 -6.99 0.26 8.88
C LEU A 102 -5.98 0.35 10.01
N HIS A 103 -6.42 0.12 11.24
CA HIS A 103 -5.52 0.12 12.39
C HIS A 103 -4.46 -0.97 12.30
N LEU A 104 -4.82 -2.16 11.82
CA LEU A 104 -3.87 -3.24 11.54
C LEU A 104 -2.80 -2.79 10.54
N THR A 105 -3.21 -2.25 9.40
CA THR A 105 -2.30 -1.80 8.34
C THR A 105 -1.43 -0.63 8.78
N GLU A 106 -2.01 0.37 9.47
CA GLU A 106 -1.23 1.47 10.05
C GLU A 106 -0.25 0.97 11.11
N SER A 107 -0.59 -0.05 11.89
CA SER A 107 0.30 -0.57 12.93
C SER A 107 1.45 -1.42 12.39
N LEU A 108 1.23 -2.17 11.30
CA LEU A 108 2.18 -3.16 10.77
C LEU A 108 3.00 -2.67 9.60
N ALA A 109 2.55 -1.65 8.85
CA ALA A 109 3.35 -1.07 7.78
C ALA A 109 4.68 -0.53 8.36
N THR A 110 5.82 -0.95 7.78
CA THR A 110 7.15 -0.59 8.29
C THR A 110 7.61 0.78 7.83
N THR A 111 7.19 1.19 6.63
CA THR A 111 7.47 2.49 6.02
C THR A 111 6.20 3.12 5.46
N VAL A 112 6.28 4.41 5.17
CA VAL A 112 5.28 5.20 4.48
C VAL A 112 5.93 5.78 3.22
N THR A 113 5.25 5.66 2.09
CA THR A 113 5.62 6.36 0.85
C THR A 113 4.92 7.70 0.80
N HIS A 114 5.67 8.78 0.95
CA HIS A 114 5.20 10.14 0.77
C HIS A 114 5.39 10.53 -0.69
N ILE A 115 4.29 10.84 -1.36
CA ILE A 115 4.23 11.22 -2.76
C ILE A 115 3.65 12.63 -2.82
N ARG A 116 4.34 13.56 -3.48
CA ARG A 116 3.87 14.93 -3.65
C ARG A 116 3.97 15.36 -5.10
N VAL A 117 2.92 16.04 -5.57
CA VAL A 117 2.91 16.76 -6.85
C VAL A 117 2.71 18.23 -6.55
N ARG A 118 3.70 19.04 -6.94
CA ARG A 118 3.74 20.47 -6.61
C ARG A 118 2.64 21.25 -7.32
N ARG A 119 2.38 22.47 -6.83
CA ARG A 119 1.39 23.40 -7.36
C ARG A 119 1.52 23.55 -8.88
N ASN A 120 0.39 23.43 -9.57
CA ASN A 120 0.28 23.55 -11.04
C ASN A 120 1.18 22.57 -11.84
N GLN A 121 1.68 21.48 -11.24
CA GLN A 121 2.44 20.46 -11.95
C GLN A 121 1.52 19.35 -12.46
N HIS A 122 1.78 18.91 -13.70
CA HIS A 122 1.06 17.84 -14.39
C HIS A 122 2.10 16.85 -14.91
N PRO A 123 2.49 15.81 -14.13
CA PRO A 123 3.38 14.77 -14.62
C PRO A 123 2.89 14.15 -15.93
N ASP A 124 3.78 14.03 -16.92
CA ASP A 124 3.43 13.53 -18.26
C ASP A 124 3.00 12.04 -18.27
N LYS A 125 3.38 11.29 -17.24
CA LYS A 125 3.10 9.87 -17.07
C LYS A 125 2.43 9.59 -15.71
N PRO A 126 1.56 8.57 -15.62
CA PRO A 126 1.04 8.12 -14.34
C PRO A 126 2.15 7.58 -13.44
N LEU A 127 1.91 7.61 -12.12
CA LEU A 127 2.71 6.89 -11.14
C LEU A 127 2.06 5.53 -10.87
N LEU A 128 2.76 4.46 -11.21
CA LEU A 128 2.42 3.08 -10.91
C LEU A 128 3.10 2.64 -9.62
N ILE A 129 2.30 2.30 -8.62
CA ILE A 129 2.74 1.70 -7.36
C ILE A 129 2.45 0.20 -7.47
N MET A 130 3.50 -0.59 -7.66
CA MET A 130 3.43 -2.03 -7.88
C MET A 130 3.78 -2.79 -6.60
N HIS A 131 2.84 -3.60 -6.14
CA HIS A 131 2.94 -4.42 -4.93
C HIS A 131 3.04 -5.89 -5.32
N LEU A 132 4.15 -6.51 -4.91
CA LEU A 132 4.41 -7.92 -5.11
C LEU A 132 4.44 -8.59 -3.74
N THR A 133 3.54 -9.53 -3.52
CA THR A 133 3.47 -10.31 -2.27
C THR A 133 3.53 -11.79 -2.59
N ARG A 134 4.26 -12.58 -1.82
CA ARG A 134 4.30 -14.04 -1.96
C ARG A 134 3.67 -14.74 -0.77
N GLY A 135 3.08 -15.91 -1.00
CA GLY A 135 2.87 -16.88 0.05
C GLY A 135 4.13 -17.71 0.33
N LEU A 136 4.08 -18.49 1.40
CA LEU A 136 5.17 -19.38 1.84
C LEU A 136 4.83 -20.83 1.53
N ALA A 137 5.86 -21.66 1.38
CA ALA A 137 5.68 -23.11 1.23
C ALA A 137 5.35 -23.83 2.56
N SER A 138 5.40 -23.13 3.69
CA SER A 138 4.99 -23.65 5.01
C SER A 138 3.49 -23.42 5.23
N ASP A 139 2.95 -23.97 6.32
CA ASP A 139 1.57 -23.70 6.75
C ASP A 139 1.37 -22.28 7.31
N GLU A 140 2.44 -21.48 7.42
CA GLU A 140 2.38 -20.09 7.88
C GLU A 140 1.92 -19.15 6.77
N MET A 141 1.18 -18.12 7.16
CA MET A 141 0.67 -17.10 6.24
C MET A 141 1.62 -15.90 6.24
N ASN A 142 2.27 -15.61 5.11
CA ASN A 142 2.99 -14.35 4.97
C ASN A 142 2.00 -13.17 5.02
N THR A 143 2.38 -12.09 5.68
CA THR A 143 1.61 -10.85 5.69
C THR A 143 2.45 -9.64 5.32
N ALA A 144 1.91 -8.79 4.44
CA ALA A 144 2.56 -7.57 3.98
C ALA A 144 1.59 -6.39 4.12
N HIS A 145 2.06 -5.29 4.70
CA HIS A 145 1.25 -4.08 4.91
C HIS A 145 1.89 -2.88 4.22
N TYR A 146 1.16 -2.30 3.26
CA TYR A 146 1.62 -1.19 2.43
C TYR A 146 0.93 0.11 2.85
N ARG A 147 1.72 1.18 3.02
CA ARG A 147 1.21 2.50 3.43
C ARG A 147 1.75 3.60 2.53
N HIS A 148 0.85 4.33 1.89
CA HIS A 148 1.19 5.42 0.98
C HIS A 148 0.37 6.66 1.28
N HIS A 149 0.95 7.84 1.09
CA HIS A 149 0.29 9.12 1.21
C HIS A 149 0.60 9.99 -0.01
N LEU A 150 -0.43 10.46 -0.70
CA LEU A 150 -0.33 11.40 -1.81
C LEU A 150 -0.81 12.79 -1.37
N ALA A 151 -0.01 13.80 -1.65
CA ALA A 151 -0.40 15.20 -1.55
C ALA A 151 -0.36 15.85 -2.95
N LEU A 152 -1.54 16.22 -3.46
CA LEU A 152 -1.66 17.08 -4.63
C LEU A 152 -1.87 18.52 -4.18
N GLU A 153 -0.90 19.38 -4.48
CA GLU A 153 -1.02 20.82 -4.22
C GLU A 153 -1.98 21.50 -5.20
N SER A 154 -2.34 22.76 -4.93
CA SER A 154 -3.36 23.46 -5.72
C SER A 154 -3.03 23.46 -7.22
N GLY A 155 -4.02 23.15 -8.05
CA GLY A 155 -3.85 23.08 -9.52
C GLY A 155 -3.01 21.91 -10.03
N ALA A 156 -2.48 21.05 -9.16
CA ALA A 156 -1.75 19.84 -9.56
C ALA A 156 -2.70 18.82 -10.19
N GLN A 157 -2.19 18.02 -11.13
CA GLN A 157 -2.96 16.96 -11.77
C GLN A 157 -2.11 15.71 -11.85
N ALA A 158 -2.63 14.56 -11.44
CA ALA A 158 -1.89 13.33 -11.48
C ALA A 158 -2.79 12.11 -11.64
N THR A 159 -2.21 11.05 -12.18
CA THR A 159 -2.82 9.72 -12.25
C THR A 159 -1.99 8.75 -11.41
N ILE A 160 -2.62 8.10 -10.43
CA ILE A 160 -2.02 7.08 -9.58
C ILE A 160 -2.65 5.73 -9.89
N ILE A 161 -1.83 4.72 -10.11
CA ILE A 161 -2.24 3.34 -10.33
C ILE A 161 -1.66 2.48 -9.21
N GLU A 162 -2.49 1.82 -8.42
CA GLU A 162 -2.07 0.75 -7.51
C GLU A 162 -2.24 -0.60 -8.21
N HIS A 163 -1.21 -1.44 -8.17
CA HIS A 163 -1.22 -2.76 -8.81
C HIS A 163 -0.72 -3.83 -7.86
N TYR A 164 -1.63 -4.64 -7.34
CA TYR A 164 -1.36 -5.72 -6.41
C TYR A 164 -1.33 -7.07 -7.13
N LEU A 165 -0.30 -7.87 -6.86
CA LEU A 165 -0.03 -9.13 -7.52
C LEU A 165 0.57 -10.16 -6.56
N SER A 166 0.13 -11.40 -6.73
CA SER A 166 0.71 -12.59 -6.10
C SER A 166 1.94 -13.07 -6.89
N LEU A 167 3.08 -13.28 -6.22
CA LEU A 167 4.31 -13.77 -6.84
C LEU A 167 4.28 -15.28 -7.17
N ASN A 168 3.44 -16.02 -6.46
CA ASN A 168 3.20 -17.45 -6.56
C ASN A 168 1.75 -17.77 -6.16
N ASP A 169 1.34 -19.03 -6.32
CA ASP A 169 -0.01 -19.49 -6.01
C ASP A 169 -0.25 -19.76 -4.51
N GLU A 170 0.76 -19.50 -3.68
CA GLU A 170 0.68 -19.71 -2.24
C GLU A 170 -0.06 -18.56 -1.55
N ARG A 171 -0.78 -18.89 -0.48
CA ARG A 171 -1.62 -17.93 0.24
C ARG A 171 -0.76 -16.90 0.97
N HIS A 172 -1.21 -15.65 0.93
CA HIS A 172 -0.67 -14.54 1.71
C HIS A 172 -1.79 -13.60 2.14
N PHE A 173 -1.46 -12.64 3.01
CA PHE A 173 -2.37 -11.61 3.48
C PHE A 173 -1.81 -10.22 3.19
N THR A 174 -2.47 -9.51 2.28
CA THR A 174 -2.12 -8.13 1.91
C THR A 174 -3.00 -7.13 2.63
N GLY A 175 -2.38 -6.25 3.43
CA GLY A 175 -3.00 -5.04 3.93
C GLY A 175 -2.49 -3.83 3.16
N ALA A 176 -3.39 -2.93 2.76
CA ALA A 176 -3.01 -1.75 2.01
C ALA A 176 -3.81 -0.52 2.41
N ARG A 177 -3.10 0.61 2.51
CA ARG A 177 -3.69 1.90 2.81
C ARG A 177 -3.01 3.01 2.01
N LEU A 178 -3.77 3.60 1.08
CA LEU A 178 -3.43 4.82 0.39
C LEU A 178 -4.34 5.95 0.90
N THR A 179 -3.72 7.03 1.35
CA THR A 179 -4.41 8.26 1.75
C THR A 179 -4.04 9.38 0.79
N MET A 180 -4.99 10.25 0.47
CA MET A 180 -4.81 11.27 -0.56
C MET A 180 -5.36 12.60 -0.07
N THR A 181 -4.57 13.65 -0.18
CA THR A 181 -4.99 15.04 0.01
C THR A 181 -5.01 15.71 -1.37
N VAL A 182 -6.17 16.24 -1.77
CA VAL A 182 -6.37 16.90 -3.06
C VAL A 182 -6.74 18.36 -2.78
N ALA A 183 -5.82 19.29 -3.04
CA ALA A 183 -6.03 20.71 -2.78
C ALA A 183 -6.90 21.41 -3.83
N ASP A 184 -7.19 22.69 -3.61
CA ASP A 184 -8.04 23.50 -4.49
C ASP A 184 -7.61 23.44 -5.96
N ASN A 185 -8.57 23.17 -6.85
CA ASN A 185 -8.38 23.06 -8.29
C ASN A 185 -7.40 21.96 -8.73
N ALA A 186 -7.00 21.04 -7.83
CA ALA A 186 -6.24 19.86 -8.20
C ALA A 186 -7.15 18.78 -8.79
N HIS A 187 -6.61 17.94 -9.67
CA HIS A 187 -7.32 16.81 -10.28
C HIS A 187 -6.59 15.49 -10.03
N LEU A 188 -7.29 14.53 -9.45
CA LEU A 188 -6.76 13.20 -9.20
C LEU A 188 -7.53 12.17 -10.02
N GLN A 189 -6.79 11.33 -10.74
CA GLN A 189 -7.30 10.05 -11.21
C GLN A 189 -6.62 8.93 -10.43
N HIS A 190 -7.41 8.08 -9.78
CA HIS A 190 -6.90 6.93 -9.03
C HIS A 190 -7.50 5.64 -9.57
N ILE A 191 -6.63 4.67 -9.85
CA ILE A 191 -6.99 3.35 -10.37
C ILE A 191 -6.37 2.33 -9.42
N LYS A 192 -7.16 1.36 -8.97
CA LYS A 192 -6.69 0.24 -8.16
C LYS A 192 -6.98 -1.07 -8.87
N LEU A 193 -5.91 -1.83 -9.14
CA LEU A 193 -5.94 -3.15 -9.75
C LEU A 193 -5.49 -4.16 -8.68
N ALA A 194 -6.44 -4.87 -8.07
CA ALA A 194 -6.14 -5.96 -7.14
C ALA A 194 -6.25 -7.29 -7.88
N PHE A 195 -5.14 -7.75 -8.47
CA PHE A 195 -5.02 -9.00 -9.24
C PHE A 195 -4.26 -10.07 -8.44
N GLU A 196 -4.60 -10.19 -7.16
CA GLU A 196 -4.03 -11.17 -6.23
C GLU A 196 -4.80 -12.49 -6.21
#